data_AF-A0A7D7QKN5-F1
#
_entry.id   AF-A0A7D7QKN5-F1
#
_cell.length_a   1.000
_cell.length_b   1.000
_cell.length_c   1.000
_cell.angle_alpha   90.00
_cell.angle_beta   90.00
_cell.angle_gamma   90.00
#
_symmetry.space_group_name_H-M   'P 1'
#
loop_
_entity.id
_entity.type
_entity.pdbx_description
1 polymer ?
#
loop_
_entity_poly.entity_id
_entity_poly.type
_entity_poly.pdbx_seq_one_letter_code
_entity_poly.pdbx_strand_id
1 'polypeptide(L)'
;MKDIAVDKTTLCPSARPESEDSVVFGIISGTVAEPRVTYLKQPLPITNELIAKASPITPAEIFRTAAACATKGCQHFDGQDCRLAMRIVEKLPPVAEELPPCSIRRDCRWWQQEGKAACMRCPQLITDNYNPSEVAIQVSKLAAS
;
A
#
# COMPACT_ATOMS: atom_id res chain seq x y z
N MET A 1 -14.12 24.53 -4.74
CA MET A 1 -13.24 23.65 -3.95
C MET A 1 -13.88 23.48 -2.59
N LYS A 2 -14.31 22.26 -2.21
CA LYS A 2 -14.61 21.99 -0.80
C LYS A 2 -13.29 21.65 -0.14
N ASP A 3 -12.87 22.49 0.81
CA ASP A 3 -11.79 22.18 1.71
C ASP A 3 -12.15 20.90 2.47
N ILE A 4 -11.45 19.81 2.12
CA ILE A 4 -11.56 18.56 2.85
C ILE A 4 -10.88 18.81 4.19
N ALA A 5 -11.68 18.85 5.26
CA ALA A 5 -11.18 18.90 6.62
C ALA A 5 -10.15 17.77 6.80
N VAL A 6 -8.91 18.16 7.12
CA VAL A 6 -7.85 17.21 7.46
C VAL A 6 -8.15 16.69 8.87
N ASP A 7 -9.13 15.82 8.99
CA ASP A 7 -9.11 14.85 10.07
C ASP A 7 -7.80 14.05 9.88
N LYS A 8 -7.05 13.82 10.96
CA LYS A 8 -5.76 13.11 10.92
C LYS A 8 -6.02 11.61 10.73
N THR A 9 -6.66 11.26 9.62
CA THR A 9 -7.00 9.91 9.26
C THR A 9 -5.71 9.16 8.96
N THR A 10 -5.43 8.14 9.78
CA THR A 10 -4.32 7.24 9.47
C THR A 10 -4.66 6.44 8.21
N LEU A 11 -3.80 6.52 7.21
CA LEU A 11 -3.95 5.88 5.93
C LEU A 11 -3.37 4.46 5.92
N CYS A 12 -4.14 3.50 5.43
CA CYS A 12 -3.65 2.17 5.11
C CYS A 12 -2.98 2.21 3.72
N PRO A 13 -1.67 1.95 3.60
CA PRO A 13 -0.96 1.93 2.31
C PRO A 13 -1.22 0.63 1.50
N SER A 14 -2.15 -0.19 1.95
CA SER A 14 -2.56 -1.45 1.34
C SER A 14 -4.08 -1.51 1.18
N ALA A 15 -4.76 -0.36 1.26
CA ALA A 15 -6.18 -0.26 0.96
C ALA A 15 -6.41 -0.65 -0.49
N ARG A 16 -7.54 -1.30 -0.76
CA ARG A 16 -7.90 -1.66 -2.12
C ARG A 16 -8.41 -0.44 -2.91
N PRO A 17 -8.23 -0.42 -4.24
CA PRO A 17 -8.73 0.65 -5.11
C PRO A 17 -10.21 0.98 -4.89
N GLU A 18 -11.04 -0.02 -4.59
CA GLU A 18 -12.49 0.13 -4.42
C GLU A 18 -12.90 0.72 -3.06
N SER A 19 -11.94 0.98 -2.17
CA SER A 19 -12.24 1.58 -0.86
C SER A 19 -12.78 3.01 -1.04
N GLU A 20 -13.70 3.41 -0.16
CA GLU A 20 -14.21 4.79 -0.13
C GLU A 20 -13.06 5.80 0.06
N ASP A 21 -13.14 6.91 -0.68
CA ASP A 21 -12.15 7.99 -0.69
C ASP A 21 -10.70 7.51 -0.91
N SER A 22 -10.51 6.39 -1.62
CA SER A 22 -9.17 5.90 -1.89
C SER A 22 -8.42 6.83 -2.85
N VAL A 23 -7.10 6.91 -2.63
CA VAL A 23 -6.18 7.71 -3.42
C VAL A 23 -5.07 6.82 -3.97
N VAL A 24 -4.66 7.08 -5.21
CA VAL A 24 -3.45 6.53 -5.81
C VAL A 24 -2.27 7.38 -5.35
N PHE A 25 -1.27 6.77 -4.73
CA PHE A 25 -0.02 7.44 -4.31
C PHE A 25 1.22 6.90 -5.03
N GLY A 26 1.06 5.89 -5.88
CA GLY A 26 2.13 5.33 -6.69
C GLY A 26 1.60 4.46 -7.82
N ILE A 27 2.45 4.20 -8.81
CA ILE A 27 2.18 3.36 -9.97
C ILE A 27 3.19 2.22 -9.95
N ILE A 28 2.73 0.99 -10.22
CA ILE A 28 3.61 -0.16 -10.38
C ILE A 28 4.28 -0.06 -11.76
N SER A 29 5.60 -0.14 -11.74
CA SER A 29 6.49 -0.03 -12.90
C SER A 29 7.58 -1.10 -12.81
N GLY A 30 8.51 -1.14 -13.77
CA GLY A 30 9.57 -2.13 -13.80
C GLY A 30 9.17 -3.38 -14.59
N THR A 31 9.73 -4.53 -14.24
CA THR A 31 9.48 -5.79 -14.94
C THR A 31 8.54 -6.70 -14.14
N VAL A 32 7.99 -7.73 -14.78
CA VAL A 32 7.18 -8.76 -14.10
C VAL A 32 7.96 -9.48 -13.01
N ALA A 33 9.26 -9.67 -13.19
CA ALA A 33 10.12 -10.34 -12.20
C ALA A 33 10.49 -9.39 -11.03
N GLU A 34 10.64 -8.10 -11.31
CA GLU A 34 11.05 -7.10 -10.34
C GLU A 34 10.18 -5.84 -10.43
N PRO A 35 8.91 -5.93 -10.01
CA PRO A 35 8.06 -4.77 -9.99
C PRO A 35 8.53 -3.79 -8.92
N ARG A 36 8.46 -2.50 -9.26
CA ARG A 36 8.82 -1.38 -8.40
C ARG A 36 7.78 -0.27 -8.45
N VAL A 37 7.43 0.26 -7.29
CA VAL A 37 6.56 1.43 -7.17
C VAL A 37 7.31 2.68 -7.60
N THR A 38 6.77 3.37 -8.60
CA THR A 38 7.08 4.78 -8.87
C THR A 38 6.09 5.65 -8.09
N TYR A 39 6.59 6.49 -7.19
CA TYR A 39 5.75 7.30 -6.29
C TYR A 39 5.26 8.59 -6.95
N LEU A 40 4.01 8.94 -6.69
CA LEU A 40 3.45 10.22 -7.12
C LEU A 40 3.80 11.32 -6.12
N LYS A 41 4.13 12.52 -6.64
CA LYS A 41 4.41 13.71 -5.82
C LYS A 41 3.24 14.08 -4.91
N GLN A 42 2.02 13.88 -5.40
CA GLN A 42 0.77 14.12 -4.69
C GLN A 42 -0.16 12.93 -4.93
N PRO A 43 -0.92 12.46 -3.92
CA PRO A 43 -1.93 11.45 -4.12
C PRO A 43 -3.03 11.97 -5.05
N LEU A 44 -3.56 11.10 -5.90
CA LEU A 44 -4.67 11.40 -6.81
C LEU A 44 -5.90 10.62 -6.35
N PRO A 45 -7.09 11.24 -6.23
CA PRO A 45 -8.31 10.51 -5.95
C PRO A 45 -8.52 9.42 -6.99
N ILE A 46 -8.90 8.22 -6.54
CA ILE A 46 -9.35 7.21 -7.48
C ILE A 46 -10.72 7.62 -8.02
N THR A 47 -10.87 7.62 -9.33
CA THR A 47 -12.14 7.92 -9.99
C THR A 47 -12.56 6.73 -10.84
N ASN A 48 -13.85 6.62 -11.13
CA ASN A 48 -14.35 5.60 -12.06
C ASN A 48 -13.66 5.72 -13.44
N GLU A 49 -13.34 6.94 -13.87
CA GLU A 49 -12.58 7.16 -15.10
C GLU A 49 -11.15 6.59 -14.99
N LEU A 50 -10.46 6.82 -13.87
CA LEU A 50 -9.12 6.28 -13.65
C LEU A 50 -9.12 4.75 -13.57
N ILE A 51 -10.12 4.17 -12.92
CA ILE A 51 -10.34 2.72 -12.87
C ILE A 51 -10.56 2.16 -14.28
N ALA A 52 -11.41 2.81 -15.09
CA ALA A 52 -11.68 2.37 -16.45
C ALA A 52 -10.43 2.39 -17.35
N LYS A 53 -9.50 3.33 -17.13
CA LYS A 53 -8.23 3.40 -17.87
C LYS A 53 -7.26 2.26 -17.56
N ALA A 54 -7.46 1.51 -16.46
CA ALA A 54 -6.61 0.37 -16.14
C ALA A 54 -6.84 -0.84 -17.08
N SER A 55 -8.01 -0.91 -17.71
CA SER A 55 -8.41 -2.01 -18.59
C SER A 55 -7.40 -2.26 -19.73
N PRO A 56 -7.04 -3.52 -20.03
CA PRO A 56 -7.64 -4.77 -19.53
C PRO A 56 -7.08 -5.27 -18.18
N ILE A 57 -6.16 -4.53 -17.57
CA ILE A 57 -5.52 -4.89 -16.30
C ILE A 57 -6.35 -4.33 -15.12
N THR A 58 -6.26 -4.91 -13.93
CA THR A 58 -6.98 -4.38 -12.76
C THR A 58 -6.24 -3.20 -12.11
N PRO A 59 -6.95 -2.23 -11.51
CA PRO A 59 -6.34 -1.14 -10.75
C PRO A 59 -5.41 -1.62 -9.62
N ALA A 60 -5.69 -2.77 -9.01
CA ALA A 60 -4.91 -3.34 -7.92
C ALA A 60 -3.55 -3.91 -8.37
N GLU A 61 -3.39 -4.20 -9.66
CA GLU A 61 -2.11 -4.62 -10.25
C GLU A 61 -1.20 -3.43 -10.56
N ILE A 62 -1.77 -2.27 -10.91
CA ILE A 62 -1.00 -1.14 -11.46
C ILE A 62 -0.93 0.08 -10.52
N PHE A 63 -1.80 0.19 -9.53
CA PHE A 63 -1.81 1.31 -8.59
C PHE A 63 -1.47 0.90 -7.17
N ARG A 64 -0.69 1.76 -6.50
CA ARG A 64 -0.58 1.77 -5.05
C ARG A 64 -1.61 2.72 -4.50
N THR A 65 -2.57 2.15 -3.79
CA THR A 65 -3.72 2.85 -3.25
C THR A 65 -3.66 2.95 -1.74
N ALA A 66 -4.16 4.06 -1.22
CA ALA A 66 -4.33 4.29 0.21
C ALA A 66 -5.73 4.81 0.50
N ALA A 67 -6.28 4.44 1.64
CA ALA A 67 -7.56 4.92 2.16
C ALA A 67 -7.50 4.91 3.69
N ALA A 68 -8.58 5.33 4.35
CA ALA A 68 -8.69 5.26 5.81
C ALA A 68 -8.38 3.85 6.33
N CYS A 69 -7.57 3.75 7.38
CA CYS A 69 -7.23 2.47 7.98
C CYS A 69 -8.46 1.87 8.68
N ALA A 70 -8.96 0.74 8.18
CA ALA A 70 -10.13 0.06 8.74
C ALA A 70 -9.93 -0.46 10.18
N THR A 71 -8.70 -0.52 10.69
CA THR A 71 -8.35 -1.03 12.04
C THR A 71 -9.08 -2.35 12.34
N LYS A 72 -10.04 -2.36 13.28
CA LYS A 72 -10.83 -3.53 13.67
C LYS A 72 -11.63 -4.17 12.51
N GLY A 73 -11.92 -3.41 11.45
CA GLY A 73 -12.53 -3.93 10.22
C GLY A 73 -11.55 -4.62 9.26
N CYS A 74 -10.25 -4.67 9.58
CA CYS A 74 -9.23 -5.30 8.76
C CYS A 74 -8.75 -6.62 9.38
N GLN A 75 -8.77 -7.71 8.59
CA GLN A 75 -8.28 -9.03 9.00
C GLN A 75 -6.82 -9.06 9.49
N HIS A 76 -6.00 -8.09 9.05
CA HIS A 76 -4.59 -8.00 9.43
C HIS A 76 -4.35 -7.22 10.72
N PHE A 77 -5.37 -6.57 11.27
CA PHE A 77 -5.27 -5.82 12.51
C PHE A 77 -5.60 -6.74 13.69
N ASP A 78 -4.81 -6.72 14.75
CA ASP A 78 -5.03 -7.57 15.94
C ASP A 78 -5.78 -6.87 17.09
N GLY A 79 -6.18 -5.61 16.87
CA GLY A 79 -6.82 -4.77 17.87
C GLY A 79 -5.92 -3.61 18.32
N GLN A 80 -4.61 -3.73 18.12
CA GLN A 80 -3.64 -2.67 18.42
C GLN A 80 -2.79 -2.32 17.20
N ASP A 81 -2.25 -3.33 16.51
CA ASP A 81 -1.24 -3.18 15.48
C ASP A 81 -1.63 -3.85 14.16
N CYS A 82 -1.02 -3.36 13.09
CA CYS A 82 -1.10 -3.96 11.76
C CYS A 82 -0.10 -5.12 11.66
N ARG A 83 -0.58 -6.34 11.81
CA ARG A 83 0.25 -7.56 11.66
C ARG A 83 0.83 -7.71 10.25
N LEU A 84 0.21 -7.11 9.23
CA LEU A 84 0.77 -7.09 7.87
C LEU A 84 2.05 -6.26 7.81
N ALA A 85 2.09 -5.10 8.48
CA ALA A 85 3.29 -4.27 8.56
C ALA A 85 4.45 -5.02 9.22
N MET A 86 4.15 -5.71 10.33
CA MET A 86 5.12 -6.54 11.05
C MET A 86 5.68 -7.65 10.16
N ARG A 87 4.82 -8.42 9.48
CA ARG A 87 5.26 -9.49 8.57
C ARG A 87 6.09 -8.97 7.40
N ILE A 88 5.76 -7.79 6.87
CA ILE A 88 6.56 -7.14 5.82
C ILE A 88 7.97 -6.87 6.33
N VAL A 89 8.11 -6.27 7.51
CA VAL A 89 9.42 -5.95 8.11
C VAL A 89 10.22 -7.21 8.39
N GLU A 90 9.58 -8.22 8.96
CA GLU A 90 10.20 -9.48 9.37
C GLU A 90 10.68 -10.32 8.19
N LYS A 91 9.86 -10.43 7.13
CA LYS A 91 10.07 -11.46 6.09
C LYS A 91 10.58 -10.92 4.76
N LEU A 92 10.30 -9.66 4.41
CA LEU A 92 10.76 -9.11 3.13
C LEU A 92 12.14 -8.45 3.27
N PRO A 93 13.05 -8.67 2.30
CA PRO A 93 14.28 -7.90 2.23
C PRO A 93 13.97 -6.44 1.86
N PRO A 94 14.73 -5.44 2.34
CA PRO A 94 14.63 -4.08 1.83
C PRO A 94 15.00 -4.05 0.34
N VAL A 95 14.33 -3.19 -0.44
CA VAL A 95 14.54 -3.04 -1.90
C VAL A 95 14.86 -1.60 -2.30
N ALA A 96 14.99 -0.71 -1.33
CA ALA A 96 15.44 0.66 -1.52
C ALA A 96 16.74 0.88 -0.75
N GLU A 97 17.56 1.82 -1.23
CA GLU A 97 18.77 2.28 -0.52
C GLU A 97 18.45 3.47 0.39
N GLU A 98 17.48 4.29 -0.02
CA GLU A 98 17.00 5.45 0.72
C GLU A 98 15.47 5.42 0.91
N LEU A 99 14.95 6.33 1.76
CA LEU A 99 13.51 6.42 1.97
C LEU A 99 12.80 6.86 0.67
N PRO A 100 11.89 6.04 0.11
CA PRO A 100 11.21 6.39 -1.13
C PRO A 100 10.32 7.63 -0.91
N PRO A 101 10.18 8.56 -1.88
CA PRO A 101 9.48 9.85 -1.73
C PRO A 101 7.95 9.70 -1.64
N CYS A 102 7.48 8.98 -0.63
CA CYS A 102 6.11 8.59 -0.42
C CYS A 102 5.28 9.76 0.12
N SER A 103 4.33 10.23 -0.68
CA SER A 103 3.48 11.39 -0.38
C SER A 103 2.50 11.17 0.79
N ILE A 104 2.20 9.92 1.15
CA ILE A 104 1.35 9.58 2.30
C ILE A 104 2.13 9.30 3.59
N ARG A 105 3.48 9.37 3.59
CA ARG A 105 4.32 8.82 4.67
C ARG A 105 3.91 9.31 6.06
N ARG A 106 3.68 10.62 6.22
CA ARG A 106 3.33 11.25 7.50
C ARG A 106 2.09 10.59 8.14
N ASP A 107 1.12 10.25 7.32
CA ASP A 107 -0.19 9.78 7.75
C ASP A 107 -0.33 8.26 7.58
N CYS A 108 0.72 7.55 7.16
CA CYS A 108 0.70 6.12 6.84
C CYS A 108 0.79 5.23 8.09
N ARG A 109 -0.12 4.26 8.23
CA ARG A 109 -0.12 3.26 9.32
C ARG A 109 1.22 2.55 9.46
N TRP A 110 1.79 2.07 8.35
CA TRP A 110 3.04 1.30 8.39
C TRP A 110 4.24 2.17 8.80
N TRP A 111 4.26 3.44 8.42
CA TRP A 111 5.27 4.38 8.89
C TRP A 111 5.11 4.69 10.38
N GLN A 112 3.88 4.96 10.82
CA GLN A 112 3.61 5.27 12.22
C GLN A 112 3.93 4.10 13.17
N GLN A 113 3.81 2.87 12.69
CA GLN A 113 4.08 1.66 13.47
C GLN A 113 5.54 1.19 13.34
N GLU A 114 6.03 0.99 12.12
CA GLU A 114 7.32 0.33 11.84
C GLU A 114 8.40 1.28 11.29
N GLY A 115 8.03 2.54 11.01
CA GLY A 115 8.94 3.58 10.54
C GLY A 115 9.70 3.23 9.27
N LYS A 116 11.01 3.52 9.28
CA LYS A 116 11.92 3.27 8.15
C LYS A 116 11.91 1.80 7.74
N ALA A 117 11.82 0.87 8.70
CA ALA A 117 11.89 -0.56 8.41
C ALA A 117 10.83 -0.99 7.40
N ALA A 118 9.57 -0.55 7.56
CA ALA A 118 8.52 -0.81 6.57
C ALA A 118 8.75 -0.05 5.25
N CYS A 119 9.11 1.25 5.32
CA CYS A 119 9.26 2.07 4.12
C CYS A 119 10.32 1.55 3.14
N MET A 120 11.41 0.93 3.62
CA MET A 120 12.45 0.35 2.75
C MET A 120 11.94 -0.87 1.95
N ARG A 121 10.78 -1.42 2.29
CA ARG A 121 10.13 -2.57 1.61
C ARG A 121 8.87 -2.19 0.85
N CYS A 122 8.32 -1.00 1.08
CA CYS A 122 7.15 -0.52 0.34
C CYS A 122 7.27 -0.54 -1.20
N PRO A 123 8.46 -0.31 -1.80
CA PRO A 123 8.56 -0.24 -3.27
C PRO A 123 8.33 -1.56 -4.01
N GLN A 124 8.35 -2.72 -3.34
CA GLN A 124 8.11 -4.03 -3.98
C GLN A 124 6.69 -4.56 -3.73
N LEU A 125 5.85 -3.84 -3.00
CA LEU A 125 4.52 -4.31 -2.64
C LEU A 125 3.54 -3.96 -3.74
N ILE A 126 2.87 -4.97 -4.29
CA ILE A 126 1.73 -4.84 -5.21
C ILE A 126 0.53 -5.48 -4.52
N THR A 127 -0.65 -4.87 -4.68
CA THR A 127 -1.88 -5.37 -4.04
C THR A 127 -2.27 -6.72 -4.64
N ASP A 128 -2.42 -6.78 -5.96
CA ASP A 128 -2.68 -8.02 -6.69
C ASP A 128 -1.46 -8.36 -7.55
N ASN A 129 -0.61 -9.27 -7.06
CA ASN A 129 0.57 -9.76 -7.78
C ASN A 129 0.30 -11.18 -8.32
N TYR A 130 0.23 -11.33 -9.65
CA TYR A 130 0.00 -12.62 -10.32
C TYR A 130 1.25 -13.48 -10.50
N ASN A 131 2.44 -12.93 -10.21
CA ASN A 131 3.70 -13.68 -10.16
C ASN A 131 4.43 -13.45 -8.82
N PRO A 132 3.81 -13.77 -7.67
CA PRO A 132 4.39 -13.50 -6.38
C PRO A 132 5.51 -14.50 -6.06
N SER A 133 6.57 -14.02 -5.40
CA SER A 133 7.55 -14.93 -4.79
C SER A 133 6.92 -15.73 -3.65
N GLU A 134 7.52 -16.86 -3.29
CA GLU A 134 7.04 -17.68 -2.17
C GLU A 134 6.98 -16.88 -0.87
N VAL A 135 7.99 -16.03 -0.62
CA VAL A 135 8.02 -15.14 0.55
C VAL A 135 6.85 -14.14 0.52
N ALA A 136 6.52 -13.57 -0.64
CA ALA A 136 5.38 -12.66 -0.77
C ALA A 136 4.05 -13.36 -0.45
N ILE A 137 3.89 -14.62 -0.88
CA ILE A 137 2.72 -15.45 -0.53
C ILE A 137 2.65 -15.67 0.99
N GLN A 138 3.78 -15.93 1.64
CA GLN A 138 3.80 -16.13 3.10
C GLN A 138 3.47 -14.85 3.88
N VAL A 139 3.86 -13.68 3.37
CA VAL A 139 3.57 -12.37 3.99
C VAL A 139 2.08 -12.01 3.89
N SER A 140 1.44 -12.32 2.76
CA SER A 140 0.03 -11.99 2.52
C SER A 140 -0.94 -12.87 3.33
N LYS A 141 -0.56 -14.13 3.58
CA LYS A 141 -1.36 -15.04 4.41
C LYS A 141 -1.52 -14.51 5.82
N LEU A 142 -2.71 -14.70 6.38
CA LEU A 142 -2.94 -14.53 7.81
C LEU A 142 -2.06 -15.55 8.53
N ALA A 143 -1.28 -15.11 9.52
CA ALA A 143 -0.65 -16.04 10.44
C ALA A 143 -1.77 -16.86 11.10
N ALA A 144 -1.63 -18.19 11.08
CA ALA A 144 -2.53 -19.07 11.81
C ALA A 144 -2.56 -18.61 13.28
N SER A 145 -3.78 -18.46 13.79
CA SER A 145 -4.05 -18.03 15.17
C SER A 145 -3.53 -19.04 16.19
#